data_AF-A0A845Z940-F1
#
_entry.id   AF-A0A845Z940-F1
#
_cell.length_a   1.000
_cell.length_b   1.000
_cell.length_c   1.000
_cell.angle_alpha   90.00
_cell.angle_beta   90.00
_cell.angle_gamma   90.00
#
_symmetry.space_group_name_H-M   'P 1'
#
loop_
_entity.id
_entity.type
_entity.pdbx_description
1 polymer ?
#
loop_
_entity_poly.entity_id
_entity_poly.type
_entity_poly.pdbx_seq_one_letter_code
_entity_poly.pdbx_strand_id
1 'polypeptide(L)'
;MRSWIHHNDVNGQREQLTDWNQINWKKVKKLINSLRKRIFRARKLGQWKQLRRLQKLMNKSYANLLLAIRQITQTNRGKSTPGIDQQIVNTPSARVEFVQKWQHETAFPTKRVYIPKANGKQRPLGIPTIKDRVHQAIVKNSLEPEWEAVFEPNSYGFRPGRSTQDAIAQCFLNLKQGRDTWVLDADIKGFFDNVSHQSVMELIDSHPSRNQIKQWLEAGYMEKGQHHPTSTGTPQGGVISPLLANIGLHGLEEV
;
A
#
# COMPACT_ATOMS: atom_id res chain seq x y z
N MET A 1 -1.93 18.16 -43.43
CA MET A 1 -3.35 17.93 -43.10
C MET A 1 -3.61 16.43 -43.11
N ARG A 2 -3.54 15.78 -41.95
CA ARG A 2 -3.95 14.37 -41.75
C ARG A 2 -4.63 14.29 -40.38
N SER A 3 -5.95 14.40 -40.45
CA SER A 3 -6.90 14.13 -39.37
C SER A 3 -6.78 12.66 -38.96
N TRP A 4 -6.51 12.40 -37.68
CA TRP A 4 -6.61 11.07 -37.09
C TRP A 4 -7.20 11.17 -35.67
N ILE A 5 -8.46 10.74 -35.59
CA ILE A 5 -9.14 10.13 -34.43
C ILE A 5 -9.63 11.09 -33.33
N HIS A 6 -10.93 11.43 -33.40
CA HIS A 6 -11.75 11.86 -32.28
C HIS A 6 -12.13 10.65 -31.41
N HIS A 7 -11.65 10.57 -30.17
CA HIS A 7 -12.12 9.63 -29.15
C HIS A 7 -12.17 10.29 -27.76
N ASN A 8 -13.33 10.24 -27.11
CA ASN A 8 -13.60 10.78 -25.77
C ASN A 8 -12.64 10.17 -24.72
N ASP A 9 -11.89 11.01 -24.01
CA ASP A 9 -10.70 10.62 -23.25
C ASP A 9 -10.89 10.77 -21.73
N VAL A 10 -11.17 9.65 -21.05
CA VAL A 10 -11.24 9.59 -19.56
C VAL A 10 -9.99 8.93 -18.94
N ASN A 11 -9.03 8.44 -19.75
CA ASN A 11 -7.86 7.70 -19.22
C ASN A 11 -6.54 8.14 -19.89
N GLY A 12 -6.41 9.46 -20.10
CA GLY A 12 -5.41 10.09 -20.97
C GLY A 12 -4.75 11.39 -20.48
N GLN A 13 -5.38 12.49 -20.01
CA GLN A 13 -6.75 13.01 -19.98
C GLN A 13 -6.95 14.13 -21.05
N ARG A 14 -8.21 14.48 -21.37
CA ARG A 14 -8.60 15.85 -21.81
C ARG A 14 -9.96 16.36 -21.27
N GLU A 15 -10.78 15.55 -20.58
CA GLU A 15 -12.09 15.97 -20.05
C GLU A 15 -12.24 15.70 -18.54
N GLN A 16 -13.03 16.56 -17.87
CA GLN A 16 -13.37 16.43 -16.47
C GLN A 16 -14.26 15.19 -16.26
N LEU A 17 -13.93 14.34 -15.28
CA LEU A 17 -14.78 13.20 -14.94
C LEU A 17 -16.14 13.71 -14.44
N THR A 18 -17.22 13.30 -15.09
CA THR A 18 -18.60 13.64 -14.72
C THR A 18 -19.39 12.45 -14.19
N ASP A 19 -19.10 11.23 -14.67
CA ASP A 19 -19.75 10.00 -14.22
C ASP A 19 -18.72 8.89 -13.91
N TRP A 20 -18.76 8.38 -12.68
CA TRP A 20 -17.90 7.29 -12.21
C TRP A 20 -18.08 5.99 -13.02
N ASN A 21 -19.29 5.75 -13.54
CA ASN A 21 -19.60 4.50 -14.26
C ASN A 21 -19.03 4.48 -15.67
N GLN A 22 -18.67 5.65 -16.24
CA GLN A 22 -18.06 5.75 -17.56
C GLN A 22 -16.57 5.37 -17.58
N ILE A 23 -15.96 5.16 -16.41
CA ILE A 23 -14.53 4.81 -16.31
C ILE A 23 -14.28 3.44 -16.94
N ASN A 24 -13.45 3.42 -17.99
CA ASN A 24 -12.97 2.17 -18.59
C ASN A 24 -11.94 1.47 -17.69
N TRP A 25 -12.42 0.67 -16.75
CA TRP A 25 -11.58 -0.03 -15.77
C TRP A 25 -10.60 -1.02 -16.39
N LYS A 26 -10.90 -1.59 -17.56
CA LYS A 26 -9.98 -2.49 -18.28
C LYS A 26 -8.75 -1.72 -18.76
N LYS A 27 -8.94 -0.51 -19.32
CA LYS A 27 -7.84 0.39 -19.72
C LYS A 27 -7.03 0.86 -18.51
N VAL A 28 -7.70 1.31 -17.43
CA VAL A 28 -7.03 1.73 -16.18
C VAL A 28 -6.13 0.62 -15.63
N LYS A 29 -6.68 -0.58 -15.44
CA LYS A 29 -5.91 -1.72 -14.91
C LYS A 29 -4.75 -2.12 -15.83
N LYS A 30 -4.96 -2.09 -17.16
CA LYS A 30 -3.90 -2.39 -18.14
C LYS A 30 -2.74 -1.41 -18.03
N LEU A 31 -3.03 -0.11 -17.91
CA LEU A 31 -2.01 0.93 -17.75
C LEU A 31 -1.21 0.74 -16.46
N ILE A 32 -1.89 0.57 -15.33
CA ILE A 32 -1.23 0.38 -14.03
C ILE A 32 -0.41 -0.90 -14.00
N ASN A 33 -0.95 -2.02 -14.49
CA ASN A 33 -0.19 -3.27 -14.56
C ASN A 33 1.04 -3.17 -15.48
N SER A 34 0.95 -2.42 -16.57
CA SER A 34 2.10 -2.14 -17.44
C SER A 34 3.18 -1.35 -16.71
N LEU A 35 2.81 -0.28 -16.00
CA LEU A 35 3.76 0.50 -15.20
C LEU A 35 4.38 -0.33 -14.08
N ARG A 36 3.58 -1.12 -13.34
CA ARG A 36 4.07 -2.02 -12.28
C ARG A 36 5.10 -3.02 -12.83
N LYS A 37 4.83 -3.66 -13.97
CA LYS A 37 5.79 -4.58 -14.63
C LYS A 37 7.08 -3.88 -15.04
N ARG A 38 6.99 -2.62 -15.50
CA ARG A 38 8.18 -1.83 -15.87
C ARG A 38 9.00 -1.42 -14.65
N ILE A 39 8.35 -1.07 -13.53
CA ILE A 39 9.01 -0.77 -12.25
C ILE A 39 9.76 -2.02 -11.76
N PHE A 40 9.08 -3.17 -11.72
CA PHE A 40 9.67 -4.46 -11.35
C PHE A 40 10.90 -4.80 -12.18
N ARG A 41 10.79 -4.72 -13.53
CA ARG A 41 11.91 -4.99 -14.44
C ARG A 41 13.06 -3.99 -14.24
N ALA A 42 12.76 -2.71 -14.06
CA ALA A 42 13.79 -1.70 -13.85
C ALA A 42 14.58 -1.96 -12.55
N ARG A 43 13.90 -2.38 -11.46
CA ARG A 43 14.58 -2.77 -10.22
C ARG A 43 15.43 -4.04 -10.43
N LYS A 44 14.86 -5.08 -11.04
CA LYS A 44 15.56 -6.35 -11.31
C LYS A 44 16.82 -6.18 -12.19
N LEU A 45 16.79 -5.21 -13.11
CA LEU A 45 17.92 -4.91 -14.02
C LEU A 45 18.86 -3.82 -13.48
N GLY A 46 18.67 -3.31 -12.25
CA GLY A 46 19.52 -2.23 -11.70
C GLY A 46 19.39 -0.88 -12.41
N GLN A 47 18.30 -0.63 -13.14
CA GLN A 47 18.09 0.59 -13.93
C GLN A 47 17.51 1.71 -13.06
N TRP A 48 18.29 2.22 -12.11
CA TRP A 48 17.85 3.15 -11.06
C TRP A 48 17.20 4.43 -11.58
N LYS A 49 17.80 5.11 -12.57
CA LYS A 49 17.22 6.34 -13.16
C LYS A 49 15.84 6.08 -13.77
N GLN A 50 15.69 4.97 -14.49
CA GLN A 50 14.42 4.56 -15.08
C GLN A 50 13.40 4.18 -14.01
N LEU A 51 13.83 3.44 -12.99
CA LEU A 51 13.00 3.05 -11.85
C LEU A 51 12.35 4.28 -11.20
N ARG A 52 13.16 5.28 -10.81
CA ARG A 52 12.66 6.50 -10.17
C ARG A 52 11.75 7.33 -11.08
N ARG A 53 12.05 7.39 -12.39
CA ARG A 53 11.16 8.04 -13.37
C ARG A 53 9.80 7.35 -13.45
N LEU A 54 9.78 6.02 -13.50
CA LEU A 54 8.54 5.23 -13.57
C LEU A 54 7.70 5.35 -12.31
N GLN A 55 8.33 5.41 -11.14
CA GLN A 55 7.63 5.61 -9.87
C GLN A 55 7.02 7.01 -9.77
N LYS A 56 7.76 8.05 -10.17
CA LYS A 56 7.20 9.42 -10.26
C LYS A 56 6.01 9.47 -11.22
N LEU A 57 6.09 8.77 -12.36
CA LEU A 57 4.98 8.64 -13.30
C LEU A 57 3.79 7.90 -12.70
N MET A 58 4.02 6.79 -12.00
CA MET A 58 2.98 6.02 -11.30
C MET A 58 2.27 6.88 -10.25
N ASN A 59 3.02 7.61 -9.42
CA ASN A 59 2.47 8.43 -8.34
C ASN A 59 1.62 9.60 -8.85
N LYS A 60 1.95 10.14 -10.04
CA LYS A 60 1.21 11.24 -10.68
C LYS A 60 0.11 10.78 -11.64
N SER A 61 -0.05 9.47 -11.86
CA SER A 61 -0.98 8.96 -12.87
C SER A 61 -2.43 9.11 -12.44
N TYR A 62 -3.25 9.77 -13.27
CA TYR A 62 -4.70 9.85 -13.05
C TYR A 62 -5.36 8.47 -12.98
N ALA A 63 -4.92 7.52 -13.80
CA ALA A 63 -5.39 6.14 -13.73
C ALA A 63 -5.08 5.47 -12.38
N ASN A 64 -3.95 5.82 -11.75
CA ASN A 64 -3.58 5.30 -10.44
C ASN A 64 -4.48 5.90 -9.35
N LEU A 65 -4.77 7.20 -9.43
CA LEU A 65 -5.74 7.86 -8.57
C LEU A 65 -7.13 7.20 -8.64
N LEU A 66 -7.66 7.01 -9.86
CA LEU A 66 -8.97 6.36 -10.04
C LEU A 66 -9.00 4.94 -9.48
N LEU A 67 -7.93 4.16 -9.71
CA LEU A 67 -7.82 2.80 -9.21
C LEU A 67 -7.73 2.77 -7.68
N ALA A 68 -6.94 3.66 -7.08
CA ALA A 68 -6.80 3.79 -5.64
C ALA A 68 -8.14 4.18 -4.99
N ILE A 69 -8.84 5.19 -5.52
CA ILE A 69 -10.16 5.59 -5.03
C ILE A 69 -11.13 4.41 -5.12
N ARG A 70 -11.20 3.72 -6.26
CA ARG A 70 -12.05 2.53 -6.38
C ARG A 70 -11.70 1.47 -5.33
N GLN A 71 -10.42 1.22 -5.11
CA GLN A 71 -9.98 0.23 -4.15
C GLN A 71 -10.49 0.57 -2.74
N ILE A 72 -10.27 1.80 -2.29
CA ILE A 72 -10.64 2.23 -0.93
C ILE A 72 -12.15 2.34 -0.76
N THR A 73 -12.86 2.88 -1.75
CA THR A 73 -14.27 3.26 -1.64
C THR A 73 -15.28 2.20 -2.09
N GLN A 74 -14.83 1.17 -2.82
CA GLN A 74 -15.74 0.21 -3.45
C GLN A 74 -15.41 -1.23 -3.10
N THR A 75 -14.12 -1.62 -3.14
CA THR A 75 -13.71 -3.02 -3.01
C THR A 75 -13.24 -3.39 -1.61
N ASN A 76 -12.57 -2.49 -0.89
CA ASN A 76 -12.08 -2.79 0.46
C ASN A 76 -13.24 -3.00 1.43
N ARG A 77 -13.08 -3.97 2.35
CA ARG A 77 -14.09 -4.26 3.39
C ARG A 77 -14.37 -3.04 4.29
N GLY A 78 -13.32 -2.27 4.63
CA GLY A 78 -13.40 -1.05 5.44
C GLY A 78 -13.85 0.22 4.68
N LYS A 79 -14.51 0.10 3.52
CA LYS A 79 -14.94 1.25 2.68
C LYS A 79 -15.89 2.21 3.40
N SER A 80 -16.67 1.71 4.34
CA SER A 80 -17.63 2.49 5.14
C SER A 80 -17.08 2.87 6.52
N THR A 81 -15.79 2.63 6.79
CA THR A 81 -15.17 2.99 8.06
C THR A 81 -14.43 4.32 7.90
N PRO A 82 -14.87 5.38 8.56
CA PRO A 82 -14.21 6.68 8.46
C PRO A 82 -12.98 6.79 9.37
N GLY A 83 -12.09 7.71 9.03
CA GLY A 83 -10.98 8.12 9.89
C GLY A 83 -11.40 9.16 10.93
N ILE A 84 -10.46 10.00 11.33
CA ILE A 84 -10.73 11.11 12.28
C ILE A 84 -11.63 12.20 11.66
N ASP A 85 -11.61 12.33 10.34
CA ASP A 85 -12.35 13.30 9.53
C ASP A 85 -13.83 12.93 9.32
N GLN A 86 -14.24 11.73 9.77
CA GLN A 86 -15.60 11.20 9.62
C GLN A 86 -16.07 11.09 8.15
N GLN A 87 -15.17 11.22 7.17
CA GLN A 87 -15.52 11.23 5.76
C GLN A 87 -15.70 9.80 5.20
N ILE A 88 -16.78 9.60 4.44
CA ILE A 88 -17.07 8.36 3.71
C ILE A 88 -17.45 8.73 2.27
N VAL A 89 -16.89 8.01 1.29
CA VAL A 89 -17.15 8.25 -0.14
C VAL A 89 -17.65 6.96 -0.77
N ASN A 90 -18.97 6.72 -0.72
CA ASN A 90 -19.55 5.44 -1.16
C ASN A 90 -20.45 5.53 -2.40
N THR A 91 -20.86 6.73 -2.81
CA THR A 91 -21.71 6.94 -3.99
C THR A 91 -20.88 7.30 -5.23
N PRO A 92 -21.35 6.98 -6.46
CA PRO A 92 -20.71 7.42 -7.70
C PRO A 92 -20.41 8.93 -7.73
N SER A 93 -21.39 9.77 -7.42
CA SER A 93 -21.24 11.24 -7.44
C SER A 93 -20.21 11.74 -6.42
N ALA A 94 -20.21 11.19 -5.20
CA ALA A 94 -19.21 11.55 -4.19
C ALA A 94 -17.80 11.14 -4.63
N ARG A 95 -17.64 10.03 -5.36
CA ARG A 95 -16.33 9.64 -5.92
C ARG A 95 -15.87 10.61 -7.01
N VAL A 96 -16.78 11.07 -7.87
CA VAL A 96 -16.46 12.07 -8.89
C VAL A 96 -16.00 13.37 -8.23
N GLU A 97 -16.76 13.87 -7.25
CA GLU A 97 -16.38 15.06 -6.49
C GLU A 97 -15.04 14.88 -5.78
N PHE A 98 -14.81 13.72 -5.17
CA PHE A 98 -13.56 13.41 -4.49
C PHE A 98 -12.36 13.38 -5.45
N VAL A 99 -12.52 12.89 -6.68
CA VAL A 99 -11.50 12.96 -7.73
C VAL A 99 -11.21 14.41 -8.14
N GLN A 100 -12.26 15.22 -8.34
CA GLN A 100 -12.12 16.60 -8.80
C GLN A 100 -11.46 17.49 -7.74
N LYS A 101 -11.77 17.26 -6.46
CA LYS A 101 -11.18 17.94 -5.31
C LYS A 101 -9.90 17.28 -4.80
N TRP A 102 -9.38 16.28 -5.53
CA TRP A 102 -8.20 15.54 -5.07
C TRP A 102 -6.99 16.47 -4.99
N GLN A 103 -6.59 16.76 -3.76
CA GLN A 103 -5.35 17.44 -3.44
C GLN A 103 -4.64 16.65 -2.35
N HIS A 104 -3.33 16.57 -2.46
CA HIS A 104 -2.50 15.97 -1.44
C HIS A 104 -2.27 16.98 -0.32
N GLU A 105 -2.54 16.56 0.91
CA GLU A 105 -2.30 17.31 2.15
C GLU A 105 -1.36 16.50 3.06
N THR A 106 -0.80 17.17 4.07
CA THR A 106 0.00 16.55 5.13
C THR A 106 -0.74 15.38 5.76
N ALA A 107 -0.01 14.32 6.12
CA ALA A 107 -0.59 13.14 6.77
C ALA A 107 -1.39 13.50 8.03
N PHE A 108 -2.57 12.88 8.19
CA PHE A 108 -3.36 13.02 9.41
C PHE A 108 -3.04 11.91 10.41
N PRO A 109 -3.19 12.16 11.73
CA PRO A 109 -3.12 11.10 12.73
C PRO A 109 -4.23 10.06 12.49
N THR A 110 -3.92 8.79 12.76
CA THR A 110 -4.90 7.72 12.57
C THR A 110 -5.93 7.68 13.71
N LYS A 111 -7.17 7.27 13.43
CA LYS A 111 -8.19 7.05 14.47
C LYS A 111 -7.93 5.74 15.19
N ARG A 112 -7.70 5.75 16.50
CA ARG A 112 -7.48 4.53 17.29
C ARG A 112 -8.81 3.81 17.56
N VAL A 113 -8.85 2.52 17.23
CA VAL A 113 -9.97 1.61 17.48
C VAL A 113 -9.42 0.29 18.02
N TYR A 114 -10.15 -0.36 18.93
CA TYR A 114 -9.75 -1.63 19.53
C TYR A 114 -10.60 -2.78 18.98
N ILE A 115 -9.93 -3.84 18.52
CA ILE A 115 -10.59 -5.08 18.11
C ILE A 115 -10.36 -6.13 19.20
N PRO A 116 -11.42 -6.77 19.75
CA PRO A 116 -11.24 -7.83 20.73
C PRO A 116 -10.54 -9.04 20.11
N LYS A 117 -9.57 -9.62 20.82
CA LYS A 117 -8.99 -10.92 20.50
C LYS A 117 -9.72 -12.01 21.27
N ALA A 118 -9.65 -13.25 20.78
CA ALA A 118 -10.22 -14.42 21.45
C ALA A 118 -9.66 -14.65 22.87
N ASN A 119 -8.44 -14.17 23.15
CA ASN A 119 -7.79 -14.29 24.47
C ASN A 119 -8.10 -13.14 25.43
N GLY A 120 -9.14 -12.33 25.18
CA GLY A 120 -9.55 -11.21 26.02
C GLY A 120 -8.70 -9.94 25.90
N LYS A 121 -7.52 -10.00 25.26
CA LYS A 121 -6.72 -8.81 24.97
C LYS A 121 -7.33 -8.03 23.80
N GLN A 122 -7.01 -6.73 23.70
CA GLN A 122 -7.44 -5.91 22.57
C GLN A 122 -6.28 -5.68 21.58
N ARG A 123 -6.60 -5.66 20.29
CA ARG A 123 -5.67 -5.29 19.22
C ARG A 123 -5.94 -3.84 18.81
N PRO A 124 -5.00 -2.91 19.03
CA PRO A 124 -5.17 -1.54 18.57
C PRO A 124 -5.07 -1.50 17.04
N LEU A 125 -5.96 -0.74 16.42
CA LEU A 125 -6.00 -0.45 14.99
C LEU A 125 -5.97 1.07 14.81
N GLY A 126 -5.11 1.56 13.91
CA GLY A 126 -5.11 2.94 13.45
C GLY A 126 -5.83 3.01 12.10
N ILE A 127 -6.98 3.67 12.06
CA ILE A 127 -7.77 3.87 10.85
C ILE A 127 -7.40 5.23 10.24
N PRO A 128 -6.69 5.28 9.10
CA PRO A 128 -6.37 6.55 8.46
C PRO A 128 -7.61 7.19 7.82
N THR A 129 -7.51 8.48 7.53
CA THR A 129 -8.51 9.21 6.71
C THR A 129 -8.68 8.55 5.34
N ILE A 130 -9.78 8.85 4.66
CA ILE A 130 -9.96 8.32 3.30
C ILE A 130 -8.91 8.89 2.34
N LYS A 131 -8.52 10.15 2.50
CA LYS A 131 -7.42 10.79 1.75
C LYS A 131 -6.11 10.03 1.94
N ASP A 132 -5.72 9.75 3.19
CA ASP A 132 -4.50 9.00 3.49
C ASP A 132 -4.55 7.58 2.93
N ARG A 133 -5.67 6.86 3.06
CA ARG A 133 -5.80 5.51 2.49
C ARG A 133 -5.64 5.50 0.97
N VAL A 134 -6.21 6.49 0.27
CA VAL A 134 -6.06 6.62 -1.18
C VAL A 134 -4.61 6.96 -1.54
N HIS A 135 -3.97 7.88 -0.83
CA HIS A 135 -2.58 8.24 -1.11
C HIS A 135 -1.62 7.08 -0.79
N GLN A 136 -1.85 6.34 0.29
CA GLN A 136 -1.13 5.10 0.60
C GLN A 136 -1.29 4.05 -0.51
N ALA A 137 -2.48 3.90 -1.09
CA ALA A 137 -2.71 2.99 -2.22
C ALA A 137 -1.96 3.44 -3.49
N ILE A 138 -1.91 4.75 -3.77
CA ILE A 138 -1.15 5.32 -4.89
C ILE A 138 0.35 5.00 -4.74
N VAL A 139 0.92 5.27 -3.56
CA VAL A 139 2.33 5.02 -3.26
C VAL A 139 2.63 3.52 -3.25
N LYS A 140 1.73 2.71 -2.69
CA LYS A 140 1.86 1.24 -2.72
C LYS A 140 2.01 0.71 -4.15
N ASN A 141 1.28 1.27 -5.12
CA ASN A 141 1.38 0.84 -6.52
C ASN A 141 2.75 1.12 -7.17
N SER A 142 3.56 2.02 -6.62
CA SER A 142 4.92 2.28 -7.11
C SER A 142 6.01 1.62 -6.28
N LEU A 143 5.77 1.42 -4.98
CA LEU A 143 6.71 0.79 -4.04
C LEU A 143 6.66 -0.75 -4.10
N GLU A 144 5.48 -1.36 -4.13
CA GLU A 144 5.30 -2.82 -4.11
C GLU A 144 6.04 -3.55 -5.26
N PRO A 145 5.95 -3.12 -6.54
CA PRO A 145 6.68 -3.80 -7.61
C PRO A 145 8.20 -3.61 -7.55
N GLU A 146 8.72 -2.55 -6.90
CA GLU A 146 10.16 -2.43 -6.63
C GLU A 146 10.59 -3.52 -5.64
N TRP A 147 9.89 -3.62 -4.52
CA TRP A 147 10.26 -4.56 -3.47
C TRP A 147 9.99 -6.01 -3.81
N GLU A 148 8.92 -6.30 -4.53
CA GLU A 148 8.65 -7.66 -5.01
C GLU A 148 9.75 -8.18 -5.95
N ALA A 149 10.55 -7.31 -6.58
CA ALA A 149 11.67 -7.72 -7.41
C ALA A 149 12.88 -8.23 -6.60
N VAL A 150 12.92 -7.95 -5.29
CA VAL A 150 14.06 -8.27 -4.41
C VAL A 150 13.67 -9.02 -3.14
N PHE A 151 12.38 -9.09 -2.79
CA PHE A 151 11.93 -9.83 -1.63
C PHE A 151 12.32 -11.32 -1.69
N GLU A 152 12.80 -11.78 -0.55
CA GLU A 152 13.21 -13.14 -0.21
C GLU A 152 12.22 -14.22 -0.69
N PRO A 153 12.68 -15.33 -1.29
CA PRO A 153 11.81 -16.37 -1.82
C PRO A 153 10.96 -17.06 -0.74
N ASN A 154 11.48 -17.15 0.50
CA ASN A 154 10.85 -17.81 1.64
C ASN A 154 10.00 -16.87 2.52
N SER A 155 9.77 -15.63 2.06
CA SER A 155 8.82 -14.70 2.68
C SER A 155 7.46 -14.75 1.99
N TYR A 156 6.40 -15.16 2.70
CA TYR A 156 5.07 -15.41 2.09
C TYR A 156 4.01 -14.38 2.47
N GLY A 157 4.10 -13.78 3.66
CA GLY A 157 3.06 -12.92 4.22
C GLY A 157 2.81 -11.66 3.40
N PHE A 158 1.54 -11.30 3.19
CA PHE A 158 1.10 -10.03 2.58
C PHE A 158 1.66 -9.70 1.19
N ARG A 159 2.19 -10.69 0.46
CA ARG A 159 2.76 -10.51 -0.87
C ARG A 159 1.80 -10.90 -1.99
N PRO A 160 1.79 -10.15 -3.11
CA PRO A 160 0.94 -10.50 -4.24
C PRO A 160 1.40 -11.82 -4.88
N GLY A 161 0.45 -12.74 -5.08
CA GLY A 161 0.74 -14.05 -5.69
C GLY A 161 1.41 -15.06 -4.76
N ARG A 162 1.44 -14.80 -3.45
CA ARG A 162 1.84 -15.74 -2.40
C ARG A 162 0.67 -15.99 -1.45
N SER A 163 0.62 -17.19 -0.87
CA SER A 163 -0.45 -17.65 0.00
C SER A 163 0.09 -18.46 1.19
N THR A 164 -0.77 -18.72 2.17
CA THR A 164 -0.44 -19.60 3.30
C THR A 164 -0.16 -21.03 2.86
N GLN A 165 -0.77 -21.46 1.75
CA GLN A 165 -0.57 -22.79 1.16
C GLN A 165 0.84 -22.93 0.60
N ASP A 166 1.41 -21.87 0.02
CA ASP A 166 2.79 -21.87 -0.46
C ASP A 166 3.79 -22.05 0.70
N ALA A 167 3.53 -21.41 1.84
CA ALA A 167 4.35 -21.56 3.05
C ALA A 167 4.27 -23.00 3.59
N ILE A 168 3.07 -23.58 3.68
CA ILE A 168 2.88 -24.98 4.10
C ILE A 168 3.61 -25.94 3.15
N ALA A 169 3.52 -25.71 1.84
CA ALA A 169 4.21 -26.51 0.84
C ALA A 169 5.75 -26.42 1.02
N GLN A 170 6.28 -25.23 1.32
CA GLN A 170 7.72 -25.09 1.59
C GLN A 170 8.14 -25.83 2.85
N CYS A 171 7.36 -25.76 3.94
CA CYS A 171 7.61 -26.54 5.15
C CYS A 171 7.63 -28.04 4.84
N PHE A 172 6.67 -28.52 4.04
CA PHE A 172 6.61 -29.93 3.62
C PHE A 172 7.87 -30.32 2.82
N LEU A 173 8.29 -29.51 1.85
CA LEU A 173 9.47 -29.80 1.03
C LEU A 173 10.76 -29.87 1.87
N ASN A 174 10.92 -28.98 2.85
CA ASN A 174 12.09 -28.98 3.73
C ASN A 174 12.11 -30.22 4.63
N LEU A 175 10.97 -30.57 5.25
CA LEU A 175 10.89 -31.66 6.23
C LEU A 175 10.79 -33.06 5.60
N LYS A 176 10.38 -33.18 4.33
CA LYS A 176 10.12 -34.47 3.66
C LYS A 176 11.30 -35.44 3.70
N GLN A 177 12.54 -34.94 3.67
CA GLN A 177 13.74 -35.80 3.61
C GLN A 177 14.18 -36.34 4.98
N GLY A 178 13.55 -35.91 6.08
CA GLY A 178 13.85 -36.38 7.43
C GLY A 178 15.23 -35.99 7.97
N ARG A 179 15.95 -35.07 7.29
CA ARG A 179 17.25 -34.56 7.74
C ARG A 179 17.10 -33.56 8.89
N ASP A 180 16.09 -32.70 8.79
CA ASP A 180 15.75 -31.71 9.81
C ASP A 180 14.71 -32.32 10.76
N THR A 181 15.12 -32.59 11.99
CA THR A 181 14.30 -33.25 13.02
C THR A 181 13.75 -32.27 14.06
N TRP A 182 14.17 -31.00 14.01
CA TRP A 182 13.82 -29.96 14.95
C TRP A 182 13.33 -28.72 14.20
N VAL A 183 12.33 -28.05 14.77
CA VAL A 183 11.79 -26.78 14.27
C VAL A 183 11.86 -25.75 15.38
N LEU A 184 12.41 -24.58 15.07
CA LEU A 184 12.34 -23.41 15.95
C LEU A 184 11.06 -22.64 15.63
N ASP A 185 10.10 -22.65 16.57
CA ASP A 185 8.92 -21.80 16.52
C ASP A 185 9.23 -20.45 17.18
N ALA A 186 9.21 -19.37 16.39
CA ALA A 186 9.56 -18.03 16.83
C ALA A 186 8.51 -17.01 16.32
N ASP A 187 8.13 -16.08 17.20
CA ASP A 187 7.20 -14.98 16.88
C ASP A 187 7.75 -13.65 17.38
N ILE A 188 7.50 -12.58 16.61
CA ILE A 188 7.93 -11.23 16.96
C ILE A 188 6.83 -10.55 17.78
N LYS A 189 7.09 -10.39 19.08
CA LYS A 189 6.18 -9.70 20.01
C LYS A 189 5.89 -8.28 19.52
N GLY A 190 4.61 -7.97 19.30
CA GLY A 190 4.18 -6.63 18.92
C GLY A 190 4.78 -6.15 17.60
N PHE A 191 4.95 -7.05 16.62
CA PHE A 191 5.64 -6.79 15.37
C PHE A 191 5.31 -5.41 14.74
N PHE A 192 4.03 -5.14 14.48
CA PHE A 192 3.61 -3.88 13.86
C PHE A 192 3.88 -2.66 14.74
N ASP A 193 3.92 -2.80 16.06
CA ASP A 193 4.18 -1.70 17.00
C ASP A 193 5.69 -1.41 17.16
N ASN A 194 6.54 -2.38 16.80
CA ASN A 194 7.98 -2.35 17.03
C ASN A 194 8.84 -2.18 15.75
N VAL A 195 8.23 -2.08 14.56
CA VAL A 195 9.00 -1.83 13.33
C VAL A 195 9.79 -0.53 13.43
N SER A 196 11.12 -0.60 13.28
CA SER A 196 12.00 0.58 13.29
C SER A 196 11.70 1.50 12.11
N HIS A 197 11.31 2.75 12.39
CA HIS A 197 11.13 3.76 11.34
C HIS A 197 12.44 3.98 10.60
N GLN A 198 13.55 4.14 11.32
CA GLN A 198 14.86 4.41 10.73
C GLN A 198 15.24 3.34 9.70
N SER A 199 15.12 2.06 10.04
CA SER A 199 15.47 0.96 9.14
C SER A 199 14.61 0.96 7.88
N VAL A 200 13.29 1.18 8.01
CA VAL A 200 12.41 1.33 6.84
C VAL A 200 12.81 2.53 5.99
N MET A 201 13.11 3.67 6.62
CA MET A 201 13.46 4.92 5.95
C MET A 201 14.80 4.84 5.18
N GLU A 202 15.78 4.11 5.70
CA GLU A 202 17.06 3.82 5.04
C GLU A 202 16.84 2.92 3.81
N LEU A 203 16.06 1.86 3.95
CA LEU A 203 15.76 0.93 2.86
C LEU A 203 15.01 1.59 1.69
N ILE A 204 14.14 2.56 1.98
CA ILE A 204 13.37 3.29 0.94
C ILE A 204 13.98 4.65 0.57
N ASP A 205 15.22 4.94 0.94
CA ASP A 205 15.76 6.30 0.92
C ASP A 205 15.67 6.98 -0.45
N SER A 206 15.89 6.23 -1.52
CA SER A 206 15.82 6.79 -2.88
C SER A 206 14.40 6.84 -3.46
N HIS A 207 13.38 6.36 -2.75
CA HIS A 207 12.00 6.31 -3.24
C HIS A 207 11.36 7.72 -3.31
N PRO A 208 10.64 8.09 -4.39
CA PRO A 208 10.09 9.45 -4.55
C PRO A 208 9.09 9.88 -3.46
N SER A 209 8.40 8.93 -2.82
CA SER A 209 7.44 9.19 -1.75
C SER A 209 8.00 8.94 -0.34
N ARG A 210 9.33 8.90 -0.18
CA ARG A 210 10.00 8.73 1.12
C ARG A 210 9.45 9.67 2.19
N ASN A 211 9.42 10.97 1.91
CA ASN A 211 8.94 11.97 2.89
C ASN A 211 7.46 11.76 3.26
N GLN A 212 6.64 11.29 2.32
CA GLN A 212 5.25 10.98 2.62
C GLN A 212 5.13 9.76 3.54
N ILE A 213 5.93 8.73 3.29
CA ILE A 213 5.97 7.54 4.12
C ILE A 213 6.43 7.90 5.53
N LYS A 214 7.47 8.74 5.64
CA LYS A 214 7.93 9.29 6.93
C LYS A 214 6.79 9.98 7.69
N GLN A 215 6.06 10.88 7.02
CA GLN A 215 4.92 11.56 7.64
C GLN A 215 3.86 10.58 8.14
N TRP A 216 3.54 9.51 7.41
CA TRP A 216 2.57 8.51 7.87
C TRP A 216 3.05 7.70 9.07
N LEU A 217 4.35 7.42 9.16
CA LEU A 217 4.95 6.71 10.28
C LEU A 217 4.94 7.58 11.56
N GLU A 218 5.21 8.87 11.40
CA GLU A 218 5.33 9.85 12.51
C GLU A 218 4.00 10.53 12.88
N ALA A 219 2.95 10.42 12.06
CA ALA A 219 1.67 11.14 12.25
C ALA A 219 0.97 10.84 13.59
N GLY A 220 1.27 9.70 14.22
CA GLY A 220 0.65 9.32 15.47
C GLY A 220 -0.78 8.82 15.33
N TYR A 221 -1.53 8.87 16.43
CA TYR A 221 -2.93 8.47 16.47
C TYR A 221 -3.75 9.36 17.41
N MET A 222 -5.04 9.47 17.12
CA MET A 222 -6.03 10.11 17.98
C MET A 222 -6.77 9.05 18.78
N GLU A 223 -6.78 9.21 20.10
CA GLU A 223 -7.56 8.38 21.04
C GLU A 223 -8.30 9.28 22.03
N LYS A 224 -9.62 9.10 22.16
CA LYS A 224 -10.49 9.89 23.08
C LYS A 224 -10.29 11.41 22.96
N GLY A 225 -10.02 11.91 21.75
CA GLY A 225 -9.80 13.34 21.48
C GLY A 225 -8.38 13.83 21.77
N GLN A 226 -7.48 12.98 22.23
CA GLN A 226 -6.08 13.32 22.49
C GLN A 226 -5.17 12.78 21.38
N HIS A 227 -4.17 13.57 21.00
CA HIS A 227 -3.13 13.16 20.05
C HIS A 227 -2.02 12.43 20.81
N HIS A 228 -1.62 11.28 20.26
CA HIS A 228 -0.52 10.48 20.78
C HIS A 228 0.54 10.32 19.67
N PRO A 229 1.78 10.77 19.88
CA PRO A 229 2.86 10.57 18.93
C PRO A 229 3.26 9.09 18.84
N THR A 230 3.82 8.70 17.69
CA THR A 230 4.33 7.35 17.46
C THR A 230 5.80 7.45 17.06
N SER A 231 6.69 6.88 17.87
CA SER A 231 8.14 6.84 17.60
C SER A 231 8.61 5.54 16.93
N THR A 232 7.79 4.49 16.97
CA THR A 232 8.08 3.17 16.38
C THR A 232 6.82 2.52 15.84
N GLY A 233 6.99 1.55 14.95
CA GLY A 233 5.90 0.76 14.40
C GLY A 233 5.21 1.39 13.19
N THR A 234 4.37 0.61 12.54
CA THR A 234 3.53 1.08 11.44
C THR A 234 2.07 1.00 11.87
N PRO A 235 1.25 2.04 11.61
CA PRO A 235 -0.14 2.04 12.05
C PRO A 235 -0.87 0.85 11.43
N GLN A 236 -1.31 -0.06 12.30
CA GLN A 236 -2.02 -1.24 11.89
C GLN A 236 -3.39 -0.82 11.34
N GLY A 237 -3.63 -0.99 10.05
CA GLY A 237 -4.84 -0.47 9.37
C GLY A 237 -4.54 0.47 8.21
N GLY A 238 -3.29 0.94 8.09
CA GLY A 238 -2.81 1.58 6.87
C GLY A 238 -2.72 0.60 5.70
N VAL A 239 -3.04 1.08 4.50
CA VAL A 239 -3.05 0.29 3.26
C VAL A 239 -1.64 -0.15 2.85
N ILE A 240 -0.65 0.69 3.15
CA ILE A 240 0.75 0.44 2.85
C ILE A 240 1.49 -0.28 4.01
N SER A 241 0.92 -0.30 5.21
CA SER A 241 1.59 -0.80 6.42
C SER A 241 2.11 -2.24 6.29
N PRO A 242 1.35 -3.22 5.72
CA PRO A 242 1.89 -4.58 5.54
C PRO A 242 3.12 -4.63 4.62
N LEU A 243 3.17 -3.77 3.59
CA LEU A 243 4.34 -3.68 2.71
C LEU A 243 5.54 -3.10 3.46
N LEU A 244 5.35 -2.01 4.22
CA LEU A 244 6.43 -1.41 5.02
C LEU A 244 6.96 -2.37 6.08
N ALA A 245 6.07 -3.17 6.67
CA ALA A 245 6.45 -4.19 7.63
C ALA A 245 7.32 -5.28 6.98
N ASN A 246 6.95 -5.78 5.79
CA ASN A 246 7.79 -6.70 5.03
C ASN A 246 9.13 -6.10 4.62
N ILE A 247 9.16 -4.82 4.25
CA ILE A 247 10.41 -4.10 3.94
C ILE A 247 11.31 -4.07 5.18
N GLY A 248 10.77 -3.75 6.35
CA GLY A 248 11.54 -3.72 7.60
C GLY A 248 12.08 -5.10 8.05
N LEU A 249 11.51 -6.20 7.56
CA LEU A 249 11.99 -7.56 7.81
C LEU A 249 12.92 -8.10 6.73
N HIS A 250 13.09 -7.38 5.62
CA HIS A 250 13.91 -7.85 4.53
C HIS A 250 15.39 -7.88 4.94
N GLY A 251 16.08 -8.96 4.58
CA GLY A 251 17.47 -9.23 4.96
C GLY A 251 17.58 -10.28 6.08
N LEU A 252 16.47 -10.71 6.70
CA LEU A 252 16.49 -11.74 7.73
C LEU A 252 16.90 -13.12 7.20
N GLU A 253 16.72 -13.41 5.90
CA GLU A 253 17.19 -14.66 5.30
C GLU A 253 18.71 -14.65 5.01
N GLU A 254 19.33 -13.47 4.95
CA GLU A 254 20.76 -13.31 4.66
C GLU A 254 21.65 -13.32 5.91
N VAL A 255 21.04 -13.28 7.11
CA VAL A 255 21.71 -13.28 8.43
C VAL A 255 21.83 -14.70 8.97
#